data_AF-A0A3S4RA47-F1
#
_entry.id   AF-A0A3S4RA47-F1
#
_cell.length_a   1.000
_cell.length_b   1.000
_cell.length_c   1.000
_cell.angle_alpha   90.00
_cell.angle_beta   90.00
_cell.angle_gamma   90.00
#
_symmetry.space_group_name_H-M   'P 1'
#
loop_
_entity.id
_entity.type
_entity.pdbx_description
1 polymer ?
#
loop_
_entity_poly.entity_id
_entity_poly.type
_entity_poly.pdbx_seq_one_letter_code
_entity_poly.pdbx_strand_id
1 'polypeptide(L)' 'MAHSFVVWLVFTLLWGAIGGVLPLFIPRSDNRGIVQVMVITTAVCCYVMWLATFLSQLNPLQGPQVSDVTQLLMSKNWNS' A
#
# COMPACT_ATOMS: atom_id res chain seq x y z
N MET A 1 13.03 -4.75 10.55
CA MET A 1 13.63 -3.99 9.42
C MET A 1 13.48 -4.70 8.08
N ALA A 2 13.94 -5.95 7.93
CA ALA A 2 13.78 -6.70 6.66
C ALA A 2 12.32 -6.85 6.20
N HIS A 3 11.39 -7.14 7.12
CA HIS A 3 9.97 -7.31 6.78
C HIS A 3 9.34 -6.03 6.19
N SER A 4 9.56 -4.87 6.83
CA SER A 4 9.08 -3.58 6.35
C SER A 4 9.66 -3.22 4.98
N PHE A 5 10.94 -3.54 4.74
CA PHE A 5 11.58 -3.32 3.45
C PHE A 5 10.98 -4.19 2.34
N VAL A 6 10.72 -5.48 2.62
CA VAL A 6 10.07 -6.39 1.66
C VAL A 6 8.69 -5.88 1.28
N VAL A 7 7.88 -5.45 2.26
CA VAL A 7 6.54 -4.90 2.00
C VAL A 7 6.63 -3.66 1.11
N TRP A 8 7.55 -2.75 1.42
CA TRP A 8 7.75 -1.54 0.60
C TRP A 8 8.15 -1.85 -0.83
N LEU A 9 9.08 -2.78 -1.03
CA LEU A 9 9.54 -3.19 -2.35
C LEU A 9 8.40 -3.80 -3.18
N VAL A 10 7.60 -4.70 -2.59
CA VAL A 10 6.49 -5.37 -3.29
C VAL A 10 5.45 -4.35 -3.78
N PHE A 11 5.00 -3.43 -2.91
CA PHE A 11 4.00 -2.43 -3.29
C PHE A 11 4.52 -1.42 -4.31
N THR A 12 5.81 -1.07 -4.23
CA THR A 12 6.46 -0.18 -5.22
C THR A 12 6.51 -0.83 -6.59
N LEU A 13 6.91 -2.11 -6.67
CA LEU A 13 6.92 -2.84 -7.94
C LEU A 13 5.51 -3.06 -8.49
N LEU A 14 4.54 -3.39 -7.64
CA LEU A 14 3.15 -3.59 -8.04
C LEU A 14 2.55 -2.33 -8.67
N TRP A 15 2.60 -1.19 -7.98
CA TRP A 15 2.03 0.04 -8.50
C TRP A 15 2.86 0.64 -9.62
N GLY A 16 4.18 0.46 -9.60
CA GLY A 16 5.06 0.80 -10.72
C GLY A 16 4.73 0.02 -12.00
N ALA A 17 4.42 -1.28 -11.87
CA ALA A 17 3.97 -2.09 -13.00
C ALA A 17 2.58 -1.64 -13.51
N ILE A 18 1.63 -1.38 -12.61
CA ILE A 18 0.28 -0.91 -12.99
C ILE A 18 0.34 0.47 -13.66
N GLY A 19 1.12 1.42 -13.12
CA GLY A 19 1.22 2.77 -13.65
C GLY A 19 2.19 2.93 -14.83
N GLY A 20 3.20 2.07 -14.94
CA GLY A 20 4.24 2.17 -15.98
C GLY A 20 4.09 1.17 -17.12
N VAL A 21 3.81 -0.09 -16.80
CA VAL A 21 3.79 -1.19 -17.78
C VAL A 21 2.41 -1.36 -18.40
N LEU A 22 1.36 -1.39 -17.57
CA LEU A 22 -0.02 -1.61 -18.05
C LEU A 22 -0.50 -0.60 -19.12
N PRO A 23 -0.18 0.71 -19.04
CA PRO A 23 -0.64 1.68 -20.04
C PRO A 23 -0.06 1.45 -21.45
N LEU A 24 1.05 0.72 -21.56
CA LEU A 24 1.67 0.37 -22.84
C LEU A 24 0.86 -0.70 -23.59
N PHE A 25 0.18 -1.58 -22.85
CA PHE A 25 -0.62 -2.70 -23.39
C PHE A 25 -2.07 -2.32 -23.69
N ILE A 26 -2.48 -1.06 -23.52
CA ILE A 26 -3.85 -0.63 -23.83
C ILE A 26 -4.08 -0.66 -25.35
N PRO A 27 -5.08 -1.41 -25.83
CA PRO A 27 -5.38 -1.54 -27.25
C PRO A 27 -5.80 -0.20 -27.88
N ARG A 28 -5.63 -0.08 -29.20
CA ARG A 28 -6.04 1.13 -29.92
C ARG A 28 -7.56 1.30 -29.82
N SER A 29 -7.95 2.46 -29.30
CA SER A 29 -9.34 2.92 -29.20
C SER A 29 -9.35 4.44 -29.32
N ASP A 30 -10.49 5.01 -29.68
CA ASP A 30 -10.68 6.47 -29.78
C ASP A 30 -10.33 7.20 -28.47
N ASN A 31 -10.60 6.54 -27.34
CA ASN A 31 -10.37 7.07 -25.99
C ASN A 31 -9.07 6.56 -25.33
N ARG A 32 -8.11 6.02 -26.09
CA ARG A 32 -6.90 5.38 -25.53
C ARG A 32 -6.11 6.28 -24.58
N GLY A 33 -5.95 7.56 -24.93
CA GLY A 33 -5.21 8.53 -24.10
C GLY A 33 -5.90 8.78 -22.75
N ILE A 34 -7.23 8.86 -22.75
CA ILE A 34 -8.01 9.04 -21.52
C ILE A 34 -7.83 7.83 -20.61
N VAL A 35 -7.97 6.62 -21.15
CA VAL A 35 -7.77 5.39 -20.37
C VAL A 35 -6.35 5.30 -19.82
N GLN A 36 -5.32 5.66 -20.60
CA GLN A 36 -3.94 5.72 -20.13
C GLN A 36 -3.78 6.66 -18.93
N VAL A 37 -4.30 7.89 -19.03
CA VAL A 37 -4.22 8.87 -17.95
C VAL A 37 -4.99 8.40 -16.73
N MET A 38 -6.19 7.83 -16.89
CA MET A 38 -6.97 7.28 -15.77
C MET A 38 -6.17 6.22 -15.01
N VAL A 39 -5.57 5.25 -15.72
CA VAL A 39 -4.76 4.20 -15.09
C VAL A 39 -3.53 4.76 -14.38
N ILE A 40 -2.80 5.68 -15.02
CA ILE A 40 -1.60 6.30 -14.44
C ILE A 40 -1.96 7.12 -13.20
N THR A 41 -2.96 7.99 -13.28
CA THR A 41 -3.40 8.84 -12.17
C THR A 41 -3.90 7.99 -11.00
N THR A 42 -4.69 6.94 -11.26
CA THR A 42 -5.13 6.01 -10.21
C THR A 42 -3.93 5.33 -9.55
N ALA A 43 -2.96 4.83 -10.33
CA ALA A 43 -1.78 4.17 -9.78
C ALA A 43 -0.96 5.12 -8.88
N VAL A 44 -0.77 6.37 -9.29
CA VAL A 44 -0.08 7.38 -8.50
C VAL A 44 -0.84 7.70 -7.21
N CYS A 45 -2.14 7.98 -7.28
CA CYS A 45 -2.95 8.27 -6.10
C CYS A 45 -2.96 7.12 -5.10
N CYS A 46 -3.16 5.89 -5.57
CA CYS A 46 -3.18 4.70 -4.71
C CYS A 46 -1.81 4.45 -4.07
N TYR A 47 -0.72 4.61 -4.83
CA TYR A 47 0.63 4.44 -4.30
C TYR A 47 0.97 5.50 -3.25
N VAL A 48 0.66 6.78 -3.50
CA VAL A 48 0.94 7.87 -2.55
C VAL A 48 0.13 7.71 -1.27
N MET A 49 -1.17 7.39 -1.37
CA MET A 49 -2.02 7.14 -0.22
C MET A 49 -1.46 5.97 0.62
N TRP A 50 -1.13 4.85 -0.03
CA TRP A 50 -0.53 3.70 0.64
C TRP A 50 0.80 4.06 1.31
N LEU A 51 1.71 4.71 0.57
CA LEU A 51 3.05 5.06 1.05
C LEU A 51 2.97 5.99 2.27
N ALA A 52 2.08 6.99 2.24
CA ALA A 52 1.88 7.89 3.38
C ALA A 52 1.44 7.14 4.65
N THR A 53 0.45 6.24 4.53
CA THR A 53 -0.03 5.44 5.66
C THR A 53 0.98 4.40 6.15
N PHE A 54 1.85 3.92 5.26
CA PHE A 54 2.93 3.00 5.62
C PHE A 54 4.05 3.74 6.37
N LEU A 55 4.50 4.88 5.85
CA LEU A 55 5.57 5.68 6.45
C LEU A 55 5.18 6.20 7.84
N SER A 56 3.90 6.55 8.06
CA SER A 56 3.42 7.01 9.37
C SER A 56 3.55 5.96 10.48
N GLN A 57 3.71 4.67 10.13
CA GLN A 57 3.81 3.57 11.07
C GLN A 57 5.24 3.03 11.27
N LEU A 58 6.24 3.52 10.52
CA LEU A 58 7.60 2.97 10.60
C LEU A 58 8.35 3.32 11.89
N ASN A 59 8.08 4.48 12.47
CA ASN A 59 8.66 4.93 13.73
C ASN A 59 7.55 5.55 14.60
N PRO A 60 6.64 4.73 15.16
CA PRO A 60 5.50 5.23 15.89
C PRO A 60 5.96 5.86 17.21
N LEU A 61 5.46 7.07 17.49
CA LEU A 61 5.71 7.78 18.75
C LEU A 61 4.77 7.34 19.87
N GLN A 62 3.58 6.85 19.50
CA GLN A 62 2.52 6.48 20.42
C GLN A 62 2.04 5.05 20.14
N GLY A 63 2.04 4.23 21.20
CA GLY A 63 1.45 2.89 21.16
C GLY A 63 -0.05 2.90 21.47
N PRO A 64 -0.79 1.84 21.09
CA PRO A 64 -2.20 1.70 21.38
C PRO A 64 -2.46 1.67 22.90
N GLN A 65 -3.49 2.39 23.36
CA GLN A 65 -3.93 2.39 24.76
C GLN A 65 -5.12 1.43 24.90
N VAL A 66 -4.91 0.31 25.59
CA VAL A 66 -5.89 -0.78 25.72
C VAL A 66 -6.04 -1.22 27.18
N SER A 67 -7.26 -1.60 27.58
CA SER A 67 -7.56 -2.05 28.94
C SER A 67 -6.87 -3.36 29.29
N ASP A 68 -6.61 -3.60 30.58
CA ASP A 68 -5.93 -4.81 31.06
C ASP A 68 -6.64 -6.10 30.64
N VAL A 69 -7.98 -6.09 30.65
CA VAL A 69 -8.79 -7.22 30.19
C VAL A 69 -8.57 -7.49 28.71
N THR A 70 -8.51 -6.44 27.89
CA THR A 70 -8.21 -6.57 26.45
C THR A 70 -6.81 -7.11 26.21
N GLN A 71 -5.81 -6.65 26.97
CA GLN A 71 -4.44 -7.15 26.88
C GLN A 71 -4.34 -8.64 27.25
N LEU A 72 -5.03 -9.07 28.32
CA LEU A 72 -5.11 -10.48 28.71
C LEU A 72 -5.72 -11.33 27.60
N LEU A 73 -6.82 -10.87 27.00
CA LEU A 73 -7.48 -11.59 25.91
C LEU A 73 -6.61 -11.67 24.66
N MET A 74 -5.90 -10.60 24.30
CA MET A 74 -4.96 -10.59 23.18
C MET A 74 -3.83 -11.59 23.41
N SER A 75 -3.24 -11.61 24.62
CA SER A 75 -2.21 -12.59 24.98
C SER A 75 -2.73 -14.02 24.96
N LYS A 76 -3.98 -14.29 25.37
CA LYS A 76 -4.53 -15.65 25.31
C LYS A 76 -4.85 -16.13 23.88
N ASN A 77 -5.28 -15.24 22.99
CA ASN A 77 -5.74 -15.62 21.65
C ASN A 77 -4.64 -15.53 20.57
N TRP A 78 -3.68 -14.61 20.72
CA TRP A 78 -2.70 -14.32 19.67
C TRP A 78 -1.30 -14.88 19.96
N ASN A 79 -1.08 -15.45 21.15
CA ASN A 79 0.18 -16.04 21.57
C ASN A 79 0.21 -17.54 21.24
N SER A 80 -0.10 -17.86 19.97
CA SER A 80 -0.01 -19.21 19.37
C SER A 80 1.32 -19.41 18.66
#